data_AF-A0A6J8BT18-F1
#
_entry.id   AF-A0A6J8BT18-F1
#
_cell.length_a   1.000
_cell.length_b   1.000
_cell.length_c   1.000
_cell.angle_alpha   90.00
_cell.angle_beta   90.00
_cell.angle_gamma   90.00
#
_symmetry.space_group_name_H-M   'P 1'
#
loop_
_entity.id
_entity.type
_entity.pdbx_description
1 polymer ?
#
loop_
_entity_poly.entity_id
_entity_poly.type
_entity_poly.pdbx_seq_one_letter_code
_entity_poly.pdbx_strand_id
1 'polypeptide(L)'
;MDKSIFEPVQCLEWLGLVWDSSDISFSISDRRIDNTLPSLVDILNNFPNFTARKLAQVTGKVISMCPFMGNITSLMTRYLHCAFENRVKWDLKLILKCPDCVFNELTFWLNNIKRLNRKHLEGYSFPHVLVYSDASNVAAGAYSIDIDSNIFHQMWTLQESLKSSTWRELQAILLALMSFKNRLRNECVKWHTDNNNCVSIVQRGSAQVHLQEIAINIFKLCSELNITLDVVWIPRSKNTKADYISKMIDIEDWGTNKEFFKLIVFDCVTVYSII
;
A
#
# COMPACT_ATOMS: atom_id res chain seq x y z
N MET A 1 25.45 28.73 -1.06
CA MET A 1 25.55 27.80 -2.20
C MET A 1 25.35 28.62 -3.45
N ASP A 2 26.34 28.58 -4.34
CA ASP A 2 26.23 29.22 -5.65
C ASP A 2 25.13 28.57 -6.47
N LYS A 3 24.40 29.38 -7.25
CA LYS A 3 23.25 28.93 -8.03
C LYS A 3 23.61 28.00 -9.19
N SER A 4 24.88 27.92 -9.56
CA SER A 4 25.36 27.15 -10.70
C SER A 4 26.71 26.50 -10.39
N ILE A 5 26.84 25.23 -10.75
CA ILE A 5 28.08 24.46 -10.70
C ILE A 5 28.51 24.23 -12.15
N PHE A 6 29.68 24.76 -12.53
CA PHE A 6 30.19 24.69 -13.91
C PHE A 6 31.18 23.55 -14.11
N GLU A 7 31.73 23.00 -13.04
CA GLU A 7 32.57 21.82 -13.07
C GLU A 7 31.74 20.55 -12.84
N PRO A 8 31.99 19.44 -13.55
CA PRO A 8 31.27 18.20 -13.32
C PRO A 8 31.47 17.71 -11.88
N VAL A 9 30.36 17.45 -11.18
CA VAL A 9 30.35 16.87 -9.83
C VAL A 9 29.57 15.57 -9.83
N GLN A 10 29.98 14.63 -8.97
CA GLN A 10 29.30 13.34 -8.84
C GLN A 10 28.05 13.41 -7.95
N CYS A 11 28.02 14.37 -7.02
CA CYS A 11 26.92 14.59 -6.09
C CYS A 11 26.38 16.03 -6.24
N LEU A 12 25.07 16.19 -6.41
CA LEU A 12 24.42 17.50 -6.60
C LEU A 12 23.10 17.58 -5.83
N GLU A 13 22.90 18.64 -5.05
CA GLU A 13 21.56 18.99 -4.54
C GLU A 13 20.86 19.95 -5.51
N TRP A 14 19.72 19.53 -6.06
CA TRP A 14 18.87 20.35 -6.90
C TRP A 14 17.39 20.23 -6.50
N LEU A 15 16.74 21.36 -6.24
CA LEU A 15 15.35 21.43 -5.73
C LEU A 15 15.09 20.58 -4.47
N GLY A 16 16.11 20.37 -3.64
CA GLY A 16 16.02 19.56 -2.42
C GLY A 16 16.00 18.05 -2.66
N LEU A 17 16.43 17.63 -3.86
CA LEU A 17 16.80 16.25 -4.18
C LEU A 17 18.32 16.18 -4.32
N VAL A 18 18.93 15.14 -3.77
CA VAL A 18 20.35 14.83 -3.90
C VAL A 18 20.49 13.76 -4.99
N TRP A 19 21.29 14.08 -5.99
CA TRP A 19 21.66 13.23 -7.11
C TRP A 19 23.06 12.71 -6.81
N ASP A 20 23.21 11.39 -6.72
CA ASP A 20 24.52 10.76 -6.52
C ASP A 20 24.79 9.76 -7.64
N SER A 21 25.75 10.11 -8.49
CA SER A 21 26.16 9.29 -9.64
C SER A 21 27.17 8.20 -9.28
N SER A 22 27.83 8.23 -8.11
CA SER A 22 28.70 7.12 -7.71
C SER A 22 27.90 5.88 -7.34
N ASP A 23 26.76 6.09 -6.67
CA ASP A 23 25.85 5.03 -6.18
C ASP A 23 24.60 4.88 -7.05
N ILE A 24 24.51 5.64 -8.15
CA ILE A 24 23.36 5.71 -9.07
C ILE A 24 22.06 5.82 -8.27
N SER A 25 22.01 6.81 -7.37
CA SER A 25 20.93 6.96 -6.40
C SER A 25 20.34 8.36 -6.39
N PHE A 26 19.06 8.42 -6.02
CA PHE A 26 18.40 9.67 -5.65
C PHE A 26 18.01 9.61 -4.18
N SER A 27 18.02 10.76 -3.54
CA SER A 27 17.45 10.93 -2.21
C SER A 27 16.91 12.33 -2.02
N ILE A 28 16.10 12.52 -0.98
CA ILE A 28 15.68 13.84 -0.50
C ILE A 28 16.78 14.40 0.37
N SER A 29 17.07 15.70 0.25
CA SER A 29 18.12 16.30 1.07
C SER A 29 17.80 16.21 2.56
N ASP A 30 18.83 15.95 3.36
CA ASP A 30 18.73 15.85 4.82
C ASP A 30 18.07 17.09 5.41
N ARG A 31 18.34 18.27 4.83
CA ARG A 31 17.68 19.53 5.18
C ARG A 31 16.15 19.42 5.17
N ARG A 32 15.52 18.74 4.21
CA ARG A 32 14.04 18.61 4.18
C ARG A 32 13.55 17.62 5.24
N ILE A 33 14.30 16.56 5.50
CA ILE A 33 13.99 15.57 6.54
C ILE A 33 14.12 16.21 7.93
N ASP A 34 15.22 16.91 8.19
CA ASP A 34 15.52 17.59 9.44
C ASP A 34 14.57 18.77 9.70
N ASN A 35 13.97 19.35 8.67
CA ASN A 35 12.88 20.32 8.81
C ASN A 35 11.51 19.67 9.08
N THR A 36 11.33 18.38 8.76
CA THR A 36 10.05 17.68 8.90
C THR A 36 9.96 16.96 10.24
N LEU A 37 11.03 16.31 10.67
CA LEU A 37 11.09 15.52 11.91
C LEU A 37 10.70 16.32 13.17
N PRO A 38 11.24 17.52 13.44
CA PRO A 38 10.85 18.31 14.60
C PRO A 38 9.37 18.67 14.60
N SER A 39 8.78 18.89 13.42
CA SER A 39 7.35 19.20 13.32
C SER A 39 6.47 17.97 13.57
N LEU A 40 6.90 16.78 13.16
CA LEU A 40 6.24 15.52 13.55
C LEU A 40 6.29 15.30 15.06
N VAL A 41 7.46 15.52 15.67
CA VAL A 41 7.65 15.41 17.13
C VAL A 41 6.78 16.42 17.88
N ASP A 42 6.73 17.68 17.44
CA ASP A 42 5.86 18.71 18.06
C ASP A 42 4.38 18.28 18.04
N ILE A 43 3.89 17.77 16.91
CA ILE A 43 2.49 17.32 16.82
C ILE A 43 2.23 16.12 17.73
N LEU A 44 3.14 15.13 17.74
CA LEU A 44 2.99 13.92 18.56
C LEU A 44 3.04 14.23 20.06
N ASN A 45 3.95 15.10 20.51
CA ASN A 45 4.05 15.53 21.91
C ASN A 45 2.81 16.29 22.37
N ASN A 46 2.15 17.00 21.45
CA ASN A 46 0.92 17.72 21.73
C ASN A 46 -0.33 16.92 21.38
N PHE A 47 -0.25 15.64 21.02
CA PHE A 47 -1.41 14.86 20.56
C PHE A 47 -2.45 14.67 21.69
N PRO A 48 -3.77 14.81 21.45
CA PRO A 48 -4.45 15.23 20.20
C PRO A 48 -4.70 16.76 20.10
N ASN A 49 -4.01 17.55 20.92
CA ASN A 49 -4.20 18.99 21.10
C ASN A 49 -3.33 19.85 20.15
N PHE A 50 -3.69 19.88 18.88
CA PHE A 50 -3.05 20.75 17.88
C PHE A 50 -4.07 21.39 16.94
N THR A 51 -3.62 22.40 16.17
CA THR A 51 -4.46 23.10 15.21
C THR A 51 -4.43 22.42 13.85
N ALA A 52 -5.47 22.66 13.04
CA ALA A 52 -5.51 22.17 11.67
C ALA A 52 -4.34 22.71 10.82
N ARG A 53 -3.90 23.95 11.09
CA ARG A 53 -2.76 24.57 10.40
C ARG A 53 -1.47 23.79 10.65
N LYS A 54 -1.17 23.44 11.90
CA LYS A 54 0.01 22.64 12.24
C LYS A 54 -0.01 21.29 11.53
N LEU A 55 -1.16 20.59 11.58
CA LEU A 55 -1.31 19.30 10.92
C LEU A 55 -1.11 19.39 9.40
N ALA A 56 -1.73 20.39 8.76
CA ALA A 56 -1.60 20.59 7.32
C ALA A 56 -0.17 20.97 6.90
N GLN A 57 0.55 21.75 7.69
CA GLN A 57 1.96 22.08 7.43
C GLN A 57 2.83 20.82 7.40
N VAL A 58 2.70 19.95 8.40
CA VAL A 58 3.47 18.70 8.46
C VAL A 58 3.08 17.74 7.35
N THR A 59 1.77 17.62 7.08
CA THR A 59 1.26 16.82 5.96
C THR A 59 1.81 17.33 4.63
N GLY A 60 1.84 18.64 4.42
CA GLY A 60 2.39 19.26 3.22
C GLY A 60 3.88 19.00 3.05
N LYS A 61 4.67 19.02 4.15
CA LYS A 61 6.08 18.64 4.11
C LYS A 61 6.24 17.20 3.63
N VAL A 62 5.47 16.25 4.16
CA VAL A 62 5.47 14.84 3.73
C VAL A 62 5.04 14.69 2.27
N ILE A 63 3.92 15.28 1.86
CA ILE A 63 3.43 15.20 0.47
C ILE A 63 4.43 15.81 -0.53
N SER A 64 5.16 16.85 -0.14
CA SER A 64 6.19 17.45 -1.00
C SER A 64 7.37 16.53 -1.33
N MET A 65 7.46 15.37 -0.66
CA MET A 65 8.43 14.29 -0.88
C MET A 65 7.91 13.21 -1.85
N CYS A 66 6.64 13.29 -2.26
CA CYS A 66 5.98 12.34 -3.17
C CYS A 66 6.75 12.02 -4.46
N PRO A 67 7.35 13.01 -5.17
CA PRO A 67 8.09 12.71 -6.41
C PRO A 67 9.20 11.68 -6.24
N PHE A 68 9.74 11.54 -5.03
CA PHE A 68 10.80 10.58 -4.71
C PHE A 68 10.26 9.35 -3.96
N MET A 69 9.52 9.55 -2.88
CA MET A 69 9.02 8.46 -2.04
C MET A 69 7.90 7.65 -2.71
N GLY A 70 7.20 8.24 -3.68
CA GLY A 70 6.09 7.63 -4.42
C GLY A 70 4.76 7.71 -3.67
N ASN A 71 3.82 6.86 -4.08
CA ASN A 71 2.43 6.84 -3.60
C ASN A 71 2.29 6.67 -2.07
N ILE A 72 3.30 6.13 -1.39
CA ILE A 72 3.30 5.98 0.08
C ILE A 72 3.04 7.29 0.81
N THR A 73 3.49 8.43 0.26
CA THR A 73 3.22 9.75 0.86
C THR A 73 1.73 10.04 0.93
N SER A 74 0.97 9.69 -0.10
CA SER A 74 -0.48 9.90 -0.13
C SER A 74 -1.21 8.84 0.69
N LEU A 75 -0.78 7.57 0.56
CA LEU A 75 -1.38 6.45 1.28
C LEU A 75 -1.31 6.65 2.80
N MET A 76 -0.16 7.07 3.32
CA MET A 76 0.08 7.23 4.77
C MET A 76 -0.14 8.66 5.28
N THR A 77 -0.88 9.49 4.54
CA THR A 77 -1.36 10.79 5.04
C THR A 77 -2.86 10.97 4.86
N ARG A 78 -3.58 9.91 4.48
CA ARG A 78 -4.99 9.97 4.12
C ARG A 78 -5.85 10.39 5.30
N TYR A 79 -5.55 9.90 6.51
CA TYR A 79 -6.24 10.34 7.72
C TYR A 79 -5.80 11.72 8.20
N LEU A 80 -4.55 12.13 7.97
CA LEU A 80 -4.14 13.51 8.23
C LEU A 80 -4.97 14.48 7.38
N HIS A 81 -5.10 14.19 6.07
CA HIS A 81 -5.95 14.93 5.14
C HIS A 81 -7.41 14.97 5.60
N CYS A 82 -8.00 13.82 5.89
CA CYS A 82 -9.36 13.75 6.40
C CYS A 82 -9.53 14.56 7.71
N ALA A 83 -8.56 14.52 8.62
CA ALA A 83 -8.63 15.23 9.88
C ALA A 83 -8.70 16.75 9.67
N PHE A 84 -7.76 17.36 8.93
CA PHE A 84 -7.80 18.80 8.73
C PHE A 84 -8.87 19.25 7.74
N GLU A 85 -9.34 18.41 6.81
CA GLU A 85 -10.50 18.73 5.95
C GLU A 85 -11.78 18.91 6.76
N ASN A 86 -11.93 18.17 7.87
CA ASN A 86 -13.06 18.30 8.80
C ASN A 86 -12.90 19.44 9.84
N ARG A 87 -11.92 20.35 9.65
CA ARG A 87 -11.71 21.48 10.57
C ARG A 87 -12.86 22.49 10.51
N VAL A 88 -13.13 23.14 11.64
CA VAL A 88 -14.02 24.33 11.68
C VAL A 88 -13.25 25.60 11.29
N LYS A 89 -12.06 25.80 11.86
CA LYS A 89 -11.12 26.89 11.54
C LYS A 89 -9.68 26.38 11.58
N TRP A 90 -8.78 27.10 10.91
CA TRP A 90 -7.36 26.72 10.80
C TRP A 90 -6.61 26.76 12.13
N ASP A 91 -6.91 27.75 12.96
CA ASP A 91 -6.15 28.09 14.18
C ASP A 91 -6.88 27.67 15.46
N LEU A 92 -7.98 26.93 15.33
CA LEU A 92 -8.65 26.29 16.46
C LEU A 92 -8.15 24.85 16.64
N LYS A 93 -8.35 24.33 17.86
CA LYS A 93 -8.10 22.92 18.18
C LYS A 93 -8.88 22.02 17.23
N LEU A 94 -8.19 21.03 16.67
CA LEU A 94 -8.79 20.07 15.75
C LEU A 94 -9.53 18.97 16.53
N ILE A 95 -10.72 18.59 16.05
CA ILE A 95 -11.48 17.45 16.56
C ILE A 95 -11.25 16.27 15.61
N LEU A 96 -10.62 15.21 16.13
CA LEU A 96 -10.26 14.04 15.34
C LEU A 96 -11.41 13.02 15.35
N LYS A 97 -11.92 12.66 14.17
CA LYS A 97 -12.91 11.58 14.01
C LYS A 97 -12.33 10.18 14.24
N CYS A 98 -11.07 9.97 13.84
CA CYS A 98 -10.31 8.76 14.14
C CYS A 98 -8.93 9.15 14.71
N PRO A 99 -8.80 9.36 16.04
CA PRO A 99 -7.53 9.69 16.67
C PRO A 99 -6.44 8.65 16.40
N ASP A 100 -6.77 7.36 16.56
CA ASP A 100 -5.80 6.26 16.39
C ASP A 100 -5.24 6.19 14.98
N CYS A 101 -6.09 6.39 13.96
CA CYS A 101 -5.67 6.43 12.57
C CYS A 101 -4.65 7.55 12.31
N VAL A 102 -4.90 8.75 12.85
CA VAL A 102 -4.01 9.91 12.72
C VAL A 102 -2.71 9.68 13.47
N PHE A 103 -2.78 9.13 14.68
CA PHE A 103 -1.61 8.80 15.48
C PHE A 103 -0.70 7.79 14.78
N ASN A 104 -1.28 6.75 14.18
CA ASN A 104 -0.56 5.73 13.43
C ASN A 104 0.16 6.30 12.19
N GLU A 105 -0.49 7.20 11.43
CA GLU A 105 0.14 7.87 10.29
C GLU A 105 1.30 8.78 10.73
N LEU A 106 1.12 9.60 11.78
CA LEU A 106 2.18 10.46 12.31
C LEU A 106 3.39 9.64 12.80
N THR A 107 3.13 8.57 13.55
CA THR A 107 4.15 7.66 14.07
C THR A 107 4.87 6.92 12.95
N PHE A 108 4.14 6.49 11.92
CA PHE A 108 4.74 5.90 10.72
C PHE A 108 5.76 6.83 10.09
N TRP A 109 5.43 8.11 9.86
CA TRP A 109 6.36 9.05 9.27
C TRP A 109 7.57 9.33 10.16
N LEU A 110 7.35 9.53 11.46
CA LEU A 110 8.45 9.76 12.40
C LEU A 110 9.48 8.61 12.34
N ASN A 111 9.00 7.37 12.30
CA ASN A 111 9.86 6.18 12.36
C ASN A 111 10.47 5.79 11.00
N ASN A 112 9.83 6.14 9.88
CA ASN A 112 10.19 5.60 8.57
C ASN A 112 10.76 6.61 7.58
N ILE A 113 10.63 7.93 7.81
CA ILE A 113 11.01 8.95 6.81
C ILE A 113 12.47 8.83 6.34
N LYS A 114 13.41 8.55 7.25
CA LYS A 114 14.84 8.36 6.91
C LYS A 114 15.07 7.07 6.13
N ARG A 115 14.38 5.99 6.50
CA ARG A 115 14.49 4.68 5.86
C ARG A 115 13.91 4.71 4.44
N LEU A 116 12.79 5.39 4.25
CA LEU A 116 12.13 5.57 2.95
C LEU A 116 12.93 6.50 2.01
N ASN A 117 13.93 7.21 2.52
CA ASN A 117 14.75 8.13 1.74
C ASN A 117 15.87 7.45 0.90
N ARG A 118 15.93 6.12 0.87
CA ARG A 118 16.98 5.38 0.15
C ARG A 118 16.37 4.60 -1.01
N LYS A 119 16.67 5.01 -2.25
CA LYS A 119 16.35 4.26 -3.46
C LYS A 119 17.55 4.27 -4.41
N HIS A 120 18.01 3.08 -4.78
CA HIS A 120 18.92 2.90 -5.91
C HIS A 120 18.10 2.88 -7.22
N LEU A 121 18.67 3.40 -8.30
CA LEU A 121 18.01 3.47 -9.61
C LEU A 121 18.17 2.19 -10.44
N GLU A 122 18.78 1.16 -9.88
CA GLU A 122 18.95 -0.12 -10.55
C GLU A 122 17.58 -0.76 -10.82
N GLY A 123 17.23 -0.96 -12.10
CA GLY A 123 16.13 -1.85 -12.49
C GLY A 123 14.89 -1.24 -13.16
N TYR A 124 14.88 0.00 -13.62
CA TYR A 124 13.71 0.56 -14.36
C TYR A 124 13.52 0.00 -15.80
N SER A 125 13.99 -1.23 -16.08
CA SER A 125 13.99 -1.84 -17.41
C SER A 125 13.25 -3.18 -17.51
N PHE A 126 12.53 -3.61 -16.48
CA PHE A 126 11.90 -4.94 -16.49
C PHE A 126 10.56 -4.95 -17.25
N PRO A 127 10.28 -5.98 -18.07
CA PRO A 127 8.94 -6.21 -18.57
C PRO A 127 8.01 -6.45 -17.37
N HIS A 128 6.86 -5.76 -17.35
CA HIS A 128 5.90 -5.96 -16.28
C HIS A 128 5.31 -7.37 -16.38
N VAL A 129 5.32 -8.14 -15.28
CA VAL A 129 4.42 -9.28 -15.15
C VAL A 129 2.99 -8.70 -15.16
N LEU A 130 2.19 -9.11 -16.14
CA LEU A 130 0.82 -8.64 -16.25
C LEU A 130 -0.07 -9.55 -15.41
N VAL A 131 -0.84 -8.97 -14.50
CA VAL A 131 -1.82 -9.69 -13.68
C VAL A 131 -3.17 -9.06 -13.87
N TYR A 132 -4.21 -9.88 -13.95
CA TYR A 132 -5.59 -9.44 -14.09
C TYR A 132 -6.39 -10.04 -12.95
N SER A 133 -7.23 -9.24 -12.32
CA SER A 133 -8.13 -9.73 -11.28
C SER A 133 -9.55 -9.23 -11.48
N ASP A 134 -10.50 -9.98 -10.94
CA ASP A 134 -11.88 -9.57 -10.80
C ASP A 134 -12.47 -10.17 -9.52
N ALA A 135 -13.53 -9.57 -9.00
CA ALA A 135 -14.28 -10.10 -7.88
C ALA A 135 -15.78 -10.04 -8.12
N SER A 136 -16.42 -11.21 -8.14
CA SER A 136 -17.87 -11.31 -8.15
C SER A 136 -18.43 -11.31 -6.72
N ASN A 137 -19.74 -11.41 -6.57
CA ASN A 137 -20.41 -11.62 -5.29
C ASN A 137 -20.17 -13.02 -4.72
N VAL A 138 -19.56 -13.92 -5.48
CA VAL A 138 -19.33 -15.32 -5.10
C VAL A 138 -17.87 -15.59 -4.75
N ALA A 139 -16.93 -15.12 -5.57
CA ALA A 139 -15.51 -15.42 -5.43
C ALA A 139 -14.62 -14.28 -5.97
N ALA A 140 -13.33 -14.35 -5.65
CA ALA A 140 -12.26 -13.64 -6.34
C ALA A 140 -11.60 -14.55 -7.38
N GLY A 141 -11.16 -13.94 -8.46
CA GLY A 141 -10.33 -14.57 -9.48
C GLY A 141 -9.18 -13.67 -9.90
N ALA A 142 -8.01 -14.25 -10.13
CA ALA A 142 -6.90 -13.57 -10.79
C ALA A 142 -6.07 -14.51 -11.64
N TYR A 143 -5.36 -13.97 -12.62
CA TYR A 143 -4.39 -14.74 -13.41
C TYR A 143 -3.21 -13.87 -13.86
N SER A 144 -2.03 -14.49 -14.01
CA SER A 144 -0.85 -13.86 -14.62
C SER A 144 -0.72 -14.20 -16.10
N ILE A 145 -0.16 -13.28 -16.88
CA ILE A 145 0.29 -13.50 -18.26
C ILE A 145 1.82 -13.60 -18.23
N ASP A 146 2.30 -14.80 -17.94
CA ASP A 146 3.70 -15.18 -17.99
C ASP A 146 3.83 -16.68 -18.35
N ILE A 147 5.07 -17.19 -18.41
CA ILE A 147 5.37 -18.56 -18.88
C ILE A 147 4.60 -19.61 -18.07
N ASP A 148 4.41 -19.40 -16.77
CA ASP A 148 3.75 -20.36 -15.87
C ASP A 148 2.23 -20.17 -15.78
N SER A 149 1.69 -19.03 -16.25
CA SER A 149 0.25 -18.73 -16.29
C SER A 149 -0.49 -19.07 -14.99
N ASN A 150 -0.03 -18.47 -13.88
CA ASN A 150 -0.61 -18.71 -12.56
C ASN A 150 -2.08 -18.26 -12.50
N ILE A 151 -2.91 -19.07 -11.84
CA ILE A 151 -4.33 -18.78 -11.62
C ILE A 151 -4.59 -18.79 -10.11
N PHE A 152 -5.32 -17.79 -9.65
CA PHE A 152 -5.82 -17.68 -8.29
C PHE A 152 -7.35 -17.65 -8.34
N HIS A 153 -7.97 -18.46 -7.48
CA HIS A 153 -9.41 -18.47 -7.22
C HIS A 153 -9.63 -18.65 -5.72
N GLN A 154 -10.60 -17.93 -5.18
CA GLN A 154 -11.01 -18.10 -3.80
C GLN A 154 -12.48 -17.72 -3.62
N MET A 155 -13.28 -18.62 -3.07
CA MET A 155 -14.67 -18.34 -2.72
C MET A 155 -14.78 -17.42 -1.50
N TRP A 156 -15.78 -16.55 -1.52
CA TRP A 156 -16.09 -15.69 -0.39
C TRP A 156 -16.86 -16.45 0.68
N THR A 157 -16.53 -16.19 1.93
CA THR A 157 -17.46 -16.50 3.02
C THR A 157 -18.73 -15.65 2.92
N LEU A 158 -19.79 -16.05 3.61
CA LEU A 158 -21.06 -15.30 3.64
C LEU A 158 -20.87 -13.84 4.09
N GLN A 159 -19.92 -13.58 5.00
CA GLN A 159 -19.66 -12.21 5.47
C GLN A 159 -18.92 -11.38 4.43
N GLU A 160 -18.03 -11.99 3.66
CA GLU A 160 -17.22 -11.33 2.63
C GLU A 160 -18.04 -11.05 1.37
N SER A 161 -18.94 -11.97 0.98
CA SER A 161 -19.82 -11.78 -0.17
C SER A 161 -20.76 -10.58 0.00
N LEU A 162 -21.15 -10.27 1.24
CA LEU A 162 -21.97 -9.12 1.62
C LEU A 162 -21.20 -7.79 1.66
N LYS A 163 -19.86 -7.81 1.52
CA LYS A 163 -19.07 -6.57 1.44
C LYS A 163 -19.25 -5.88 0.09
N SER A 164 -18.88 -4.60 0.06
CA SER A 164 -18.96 -3.78 -1.15
C SER A 164 -18.09 -4.35 -2.29
N SER A 165 -18.45 -4.05 -3.54
CA SER A 165 -17.67 -4.48 -4.71
C SER A 165 -16.21 -4.04 -4.61
N THR A 166 -15.99 -2.77 -4.24
CA THR A 166 -14.64 -2.22 -4.06
C THR A 166 -13.83 -2.97 -3.00
N TRP A 167 -14.47 -3.40 -1.90
CA TRP A 167 -13.79 -4.21 -0.89
C TRP A 167 -13.38 -5.56 -1.47
N ARG A 168 -14.31 -6.26 -2.14
CA ARG A 168 -14.06 -7.58 -2.71
C ARG A 168 -12.95 -7.55 -3.77
N GLU A 169 -12.91 -6.50 -4.58
CA GLU A 169 -11.87 -6.33 -5.59
C GLU A 169 -10.51 -5.97 -5.01
N LEU A 170 -10.42 -5.06 -4.03
CA LEU A 170 -9.17 -4.81 -3.31
C LEU A 170 -8.68 -6.07 -2.60
N GLN A 171 -9.59 -6.84 -2.03
CA GLN A 171 -9.28 -8.11 -1.38
C GLN A 171 -8.78 -9.15 -2.40
N ALA A 172 -9.35 -9.19 -3.60
CA ALA A 172 -8.86 -10.03 -4.69
C ALA A 172 -7.41 -9.69 -5.06
N ILE A 173 -7.05 -8.40 -5.13
CA ILE A 173 -5.66 -7.96 -5.36
C ILE A 173 -4.75 -8.50 -4.25
N LEU A 174 -5.13 -8.28 -2.99
CA LEU A 174 -4.32 -8.69 -1.84
C LEU A 174 -4.10 -10.21 -1.81
N LEU A 175 -5.16 -11.01 -1.96
CA LEU A 175 -5.08 -12.46 -1.89
C LEU A 175 -4.33 -13.07 -3.09
N ALA A 176 -4.53 -12.53 -4.29
CA ALA A 176 -3.79 -12.95 -5.47
C ALA A 176 -2.29 -12.61 -5.34
N LEU A 177 -1.92 -11.45 -4.80
CA LEU A 177 -0.52 -11.13 -4.48
C LEU A 177 0.08 -12.13 -3.48
N MET A 178 -0.68 -12.53 -2.46
CA MET A 178 -0.22 -13.55 -1.50
C MET A 178 -0.05 -14.93 -2.15
N SER A 179 -0.96 -15.31 -3.04
CA SER A 179 -0.90 -16.57 -3.80
C SER A 179 0.32 -16.59 -4.72
N PHE A 180 0.57 -15.50 -5.44
CA PHE A 180 1.68 -15.38 -6.39
C PHE A 180 3.00 -14.89 -5.76
N LYS A 181 3.11 -14.85 -4.42
CA LYS A 181 4.24 -14.24 -3.70
C LYS A 181 5.61 -14.76 -4.13
N ASN A 182 5.72 -16.06 -4.41
CA ASN A 182 7.00 -16.69 -4.79
C ASN A 182 7.42 -16.25 -6.20
N ARG A 183 6.43 -16.04 -7.07
CA ARG A 183 6.65 -15.69 -8.47
C ARG A 183 6.88 -14.19 -8.66
N LEU A 184 6.13 -13.35 -7.94
CA LEU A 184 6.18 -11.90 -8.10
C LEU A 184 7.30 -11.23 -7.31
N ARG A 185 8.05 -11.99 -6.48
CA ARG A 185 9.12 -11.41 -5.66
C ARG A 185 10.18 -10.72 -6.52
N ASN A 186 10.56 -9.49 -6.15
CA ASN A 186 11.47 -8.61 -6.90
C ASN A 186 10.99 -8.22 -8.31
N GLU A 187 9.72 -8.42 -8.64
CA GLU A 187 9.19 -8.11 -9.97
C GLU A 187 8.49 -6.75 -10.05
N CYS A 188 8.47 -6.20 -11.27
CA CYS A 188 7.55 -5.12 -11.62
C CYS A 188 6.23 -5.73 -12.10
N VAL A 189 5.12 -5.41 -11.43
CA VAL A 189 3.81 -6.01 -11.70
C VAL A 189 2.87 -4.94 -12.20
N LYS A 190 2.29 -5.15 -13.38
CA LYS A 190 1.19 -4.32 -13.88
C LYS A 190 -0.12 -5.04 -13.64
N TRP A 191 -0.93 -4.47 -12.77
CA TRP A 191 -2.15 -5.07 -12.28
C TRP A 191 -3.38 -4.45 -12.93
N HIS A 192 -4.19 -5.26 -13.58
CA HIS A 192 -5.39 -4.84 -14.29
C HIS A 192 -6.65 -5.19 -13.50
N THR A 193 -7.50 -4.18 -13.28
CA THR A 193 -8.81 -4.29 -12.61
C THR A 193 -9.82 -3.44 -13.38
N ASP A 194 -11.10 -3.80 -13.35
CA ASP A 194 -12.18 -3.02 -13.96
C ASP A 194 -12.84 -2.01 -13.01
N ASN A 195 -12.31 -1.83 -11.79
CA ASN A 195 -12.78 -0.84 -10.83
C ASN A 195 -11.76 0.27 -10.59
N ASN A 196 -12.13 1.47 -11.04
CA ASN A 196 -11.30 2.65 -10.90
C ASN A 196 -11.11 3.09 -9.43
N ASN A 197 -12.03 2.72 -8.53
CA ASN A 197 -11.85 2.98 -7.10
C ASN A 197 -10.66 2.19 -6.54
N CYS A 198 -10.46 0.94 -6.97
CA CYS A 198 -9.33 0.12 -6.54
C CYS A 198 -8.01 0.79 -6.92
N VAL A 199 -7.90 1.27 -8.17
CA VAL A 199 -6.73 2.04 -8.65
C VAL A 199 -6.47 3.24 -7.75
N SER A 200 -7.49 4.08 -7.51
CA SER A 200 -7.34 5.27 -6.68
C SER A 200 -6.96 4.92 -5.23
N ILE A 201 -7.53 3.84 -4.66
CA ILE A 201 -7.28 3.46 -3.27
C ILE A 201 -5.87 2.92 -3.09
N VAL A 202 -5.36 2.09 -4.01
CA VAL A 202 -3.97 1.60 -3.94
C VAL A 202 -2.97 2.76 -4.12
N GLN A 203 -3.31 3.77 -4.93
CA GLN A 203 -2.42 4.92 -5.18
C GLN A 203 -2.51 6.02 -4.10
N ARG A 204 -3.69 6.27 -3.51
CA ARG A 204 -3.92 7.45 -2.65
C ARG A 204 -4.50 7.13 -1.28
N GLY A 205 -4.89 5.88 -1.05
CA GLY A 205 -5.63 5.47 0.13
C GLY A 205 -7.13 5.79 0.07
N SER A 206 -7.84 5.38 1.12
CA SER A 206 -9.27 5.60 1.33
C SER A 206 -9.53 6.27 2.68
N ALA A 207 -10.61 7.05 2.76
CA ALA A 207 -11.11 7.56 4.04
C ALA A 207 -11.86 6.48 4.85
N GLN A 208 -12.25 5.37 4.21
CA GLN A 208 -12.94 4.26 4.86
C GLN A 208 -11.93 3.30 5.49
N VAL A 209 -12.06 3.06 6.79
CA VAL A 209 -11.09 2.29 7.58
C VAL A 209 -10.78 0.91 7.00
N HIS A 210 -11.82 0.14 6.72
CA HIS A 210 -11.69 -1.21 6.18
C HIS A 210 -11.05 -1.26 4.77
N LEU A 211 -11.20 -0.23 3.94
CA LEU A 211 -10.56 -0.17 2.62
C LEU A 211 -9.10 0.29 2.72
N GLN A 212 -8.85 1.25 3.62
CA GLN A 212 -7.51 1.77 3.88
C GLN A 212 -6.61 0.69 4.48
N GLU A 213 -7.16 -0.15 5.35
CA GLU A 213 -6.43 -1.29 5.92
C GLU A 213 -5.96 -2.27 4.84
N ILE A 214 -6.83 -2.60 3.86
CA ILE A 214 -6.43 -3.44 2.72
C ILE A 214 -5.35 -2.77 1.89
N ALA A 215 -5.48 -1.47 1.60
CA ALA A 215 -4.48 -0.73 0.82
C ALA A 215 -3.09 -0.72 1.52
N ILE A 216 -3.07 -0.55 2.84
CA ILE A 216 -1.85 -0.64 3.65
C ILE A 216 -1.28 -2.06 3.63
N ASN A 217 -2.12 -3.10 3.70
CA ASN A 217 -1.66 -4.49 3.63
C ASN A 217 -1.09 -4.85 2.25
N ILE A 218 -1.69 -4.35 1.17
CA ILE A 218 -1.12 -4.47 -0.19
C ILE A 218 0.26 -3.79 -0.23
N PHE A 219 0.38 -2.57 0.28
CA PHE A 219 1.66 -1.86 0.29
C PHE A 219 2.73 -2.59 1.12
N LYS A 220 2.39 -3.08 2.32
CA LYS A 220 3.30 -3.85 3.17
C LYS A 220 3.79 -5.11 2.47
N LEU A 221 2.88 -5.88 1.89
CA LEU A 221 3.21 -7.10 1.15
C LEU A 221 4.14 -6.80 -0.04
N CYS A 222 3.85 -5.73 -0.79
CA CYS A 222 4.72 -5.30 -1.89
C CYS A 222 6.10 -4.88 -1.38
N SER A 223 6.17 -4.14 -0.27
CA SER A 223 7.44 -3.73 0.34
C SER A 223 8.26 -4.91 0.87
N GLU A 224 7.61 -5.93 1.43
CA GLU A 224 8.26 -7.14 1.95
C GLU A 224 8.81 -8.03 0.84
N LEU A 225 8.09 -8.13 -0.28
CA LEU A 225 8.45 -8.93 -1.45
C LEU A 225 9.26 -8.15 -2.49
N ASN A 226 9.54 -6.86 -2.25
CA ASN A 226 10.19 -5.95 -3.19
C ASN A 226 9.48 -5.87 -4.55
N ILE A 227 8.15 -5.80 -4.52
CA ILE A 227 7.29 -5.71 -5.71
C ILE A 227 7.04 -4.25 -6.05
N THR A 228 7.27 -3.88 -7.31
CA THR A 228 6.80 -2.59 -7.84
C THR A 228 5.44 -2.78 -8.48
N LEU A 229 4.38 -2.40 -7.76
CA LEU A 229 3.00 -2.59 -8.20
C LEU A 229 2.46 -1.34 -8.92
N ASP A 230 2.08 -1.50 -10.19
CA ASP A 230 1.38 -0.49 -11.01
C ASP A 230 -0.04 -0.97 -11.31
N VAL A 231 -1.03 -0.40 -10.63
CA VAL A 231 -2.45 -0.77 -10.81
C VAL A 231 -3.10 0.12 -11.86
N VAL A 232 -3.70 -0.50 -12.87
CA VAL A 232 -4.27 0.16 -14.05
C VAL A 232 -5.71 -0.29 -14.25
N TRP A 233 -6.60 0.68 -14.47
CA TRP A 233 -7.98 0.39 -14.83
C TRP A 233 -8.09 -0.10 -16.28
N ILE A 234 -8.90 -1.13 -16.50
CA ILE A 234 -9.27 -1.60 -17.84
C ILE A 234 -10.79 -1.67 -18.00
N PRO A 235 -11.33 -1.49 -19.22
CA PRO A 235 -12.74 -1.74 -19.47
C PRO A 235 -13.11 -3.19 -19.16
N ARG A 236 -14.28 -3.42 -18.58
CA ARG A 236 -14.79 -4.77 -18.24
C ARG A 236 -14.80 -5.73 -19.43
N SER A 237 -15.03 -5.22 -20.64
CA SER A 237 -14.97 -6.01 -21.88
C SER A 237 -13.58 -6.61 -22.18
N LYS A 238 -12.52 -6.06 -21.57
CA LYS A 238 -11.14 -6.57 -21.65
C LYS A 238 -10.74 -7.43 -20.45
N ASN A 239 -11.62 -7.62 -19.46
CA ASN A 239 -11.35 -8.39 -18.24
C ASN A 239 -12.13 -9.72 -18.18
N THR A 240 -12.51 -10.28 -19.33
CA THR A 240 -13.43 -11.42 -19.43
C THR A 240 -12.91 -12.68 -18.76
N LYS A 241 -11.62 -12.98 -18.87
CA LYS A 241 -11.02 -14.17 -18.24
C LYS A 241 -11.03 -14.07 -16.71
N ALA A 242 -10.71 -12.92 -16.14
CA ALA A 242 -10.77 -12.74 -14.69
C ALA A 242 -12.21 -12.78 -14.18
N ASP A 243 -13.15 -12.17 -14.91
CA ASP A 243 -14.59 -12.20 -14.61
C ASP A 243 -15.18 -13.61 -14.69
N TYR A 244 -14.68 -14.46 -15.59
CA TYR A 244 -15.04 -15.87 -15.63
C TYR A 244 -14.53 -16.63 -14.40
N ILE A 245 -13.25 -16.46 -14.05
CA ILE A 245 -12.65 -17.11 -12.86
C ILE A 245 -13.38 -16.68 -11.59
N SER A 246 -13.67 -15.38 -11.44
CA SER A 246 -14.33 -14.82 -10.25
C SER A 246 -15.76 -15.32 -10.05
N LYS A 247 -16.38 -15.92 -11.07
CA LYS A 247 -17.75 -16.48 -11.03
C LYS A 247 -17.79 -18.00 -10.92
N MET A 248 -16.63 -18.66 -10.91
CA MET A 248 -16.59 -20.10 -10.68
C MET A 248 -17.09 -20.42 -9.26
N ILE A 249 -18.08 -21.31 -9.19
CA ILE A 249 -18.53 -21.93 -7.95
C ILE A 249 -17.88 -23.30 -7.91
N ASP A 250 -16.99 -23.51 -6.95
CA ASP A 250 -16.49 -24.84 -6.68
C ASP A 250 -17.46 -25.54 -5.73
N ILE A 251 -18.27 -26.46 -6.28
CA ILE A 251 -19.25 -27.23 -5.51
C ILE A 251 -18.53 -28.31 -4.67
N GLU A 252 -17.26 -28.60 -4.98
CA GLU A 252 -16.43 -29.63 -4.35
C GLU A 252 -15.37 -29.07 -3.38
N ASP A 253 -15.40 -27.76 -3.09
CA ASP A 253 -14.50 -27.13 -2.11
C ASP A 253 -14.93 -27.45 -0.67
N TRP A 254 -14.57 -28.66 -0.22
CA TRP A 254 -14.88 -29.16 1.13
C TRP A 254 -13.80 -28.67 2.11
N GLY A 255 -14.00 -27.49 2.68
CA GLY A 255 -13.14 -26.95 3.75
C GLY A 255 -13.52 -27.46 5.14
N THR A 256 -12.54 -27.76 5.98
CA THR A 256 -12.79 -28.02 7.42
C THR A 256 -12.92 -26.70 8.19
N ASN A 257 -13.82 -26.63 9.18
CA ASN A 257 -13.93 -25.44 10.03
C ASN A 257 -12.63 -25.24 10.83
N LYS A 258 -12.20 -23.99 11.05
CA LYS A 258 -11.05 -23.63 11.90
C LYS A 258 -11.06 -24.34 13.25
N GLU A 259 -12.22 -24.51 13.87
CA GLU A 259 -12.34 -25.23 15.14
C GLU A 259 -12.05 -26.73 15.00
N PHE A 260 -12.52 -27.36 13.91
CA PHE A 260 -12.21 -28.76 13.61
C PHE A 260 -10.72 -28.94 13.25
N PHE A 261 -10.15 -28.00 12.49
CA PHE A 261 -8.73 -28.02 12.14
C PHE A 261 -7.83 -27.87 13.38
N LYS A 262 -8.18 -26.98 14.33
CA LYS A 262 -7.47 -26.87 15.61
C LYS A 262 -7.53 -28.16 16.43
N LEU A 263 -8.65 -28.88 16.38
CA LEU A 263 -8.85 -30.15 17.07
C LEU A 263 -7.89 -31.23 16.53
N ILE A 264 -7.75 -31.33 15.20
CA ILE A 264 -6.78 -32.23 14.56
C ILE A 264 -5.33 -31.90 14.97
N VAL A 265 -4.97 -30.61 15.02
CA VAL A 265 -3.62 -30.18 15.38
C VAL A 265 -3.31 -30.48 16.86
N PHE A 266 -4.29 -30.36 17.75
CA PHE A 266 -4.14 -30.74 19.17
C PHE A 266 -3.96 -32.24 19.37
N ASP A 267 -4.70 -33.06 18.64
CA ASP A 267 -4.59 -34.53 18.74
C ASP A 267 -3.25 -35.05 18.19
N CYS A 268 -2.67 -34.41 17.18
CA CYS A 268 -1.35 -34.79 16.66
C CYS A 268 -0.19 -34.53 17.65
N VAL A 269 -0.28 -33.55 18.56
CA VAL A 269 0.77 -33.30 19.57
C VAL A 269 0.70 -34.32 20.71
N THR A 270 -0.48 -34.85 21.00
CA THR A 270 -0.68 -35.79 22.12
C THR A 270 -0.16 -37.19 21.79
N VAL A 271 -0.06 -37.57 20.50
CA VAL A 271 0.45 -38.89 20.06
C VAL A 271 1.98 -38.99 20.14
N TYR A 272 2.72 -37.88 20.17
CA TYR A 272 4.19 -37.89 20.32
C TYR A 272 4.68 -37.82 21.78
N SER A 273 3.78 -37.87 22.77
CA SER A 273 4.14 -37.86 24.20
C SER A 273 3.96 -39.21 24.91
N ILE A 274 3.80 -40.31 24.14
CA ILE A 274 3.74 -41.68 24.67
C ILE A 274 4.76 -42.58 23.94
N ILE A 275 6.00 -42.11 23.86
CA ILE A 275 7.20 -42.96 23.72
C ILE A 275 8.20 -42.50 24.78
#